data_AF-A0A166CZC2-F1
#
_entry.id   AF-A0A166CZC2-F1
#
_cell.length_a   1.000
_cell.length_b   1.000
_cell.length_c   1.000
_cell.angle_alpha   90.00
_cell.angle_beta   90.00
_cell.angle_gamma   90.00
#
_symmetry.space_group_name_H-M   'P 1'
#
loop_
_entity.id
_entity.type
_entity.pdbx_description
1 polymer ?
#
loop_
_entity_poly.entity_id
_entity_poly.type
_entity_poly.pdbx_seq_one_letter_code
_entity_poly.pdbx_strand_id
1 'polypeptide(L)' 'LQRCSNRMQRIQEFRNKLSSPMYSLLPELLSKIFVIYATDGHELFNMRWTRLLLVCRRWYDVGVSTPKLWSYISLLDPSP' A
#
# COMPACT_ATOMS: atom_id res chain seq x y z
N LEU A 1 13.68 -16.75 -18.17
CA LEU A 1 12.90 -16.80 -16.91
C LEU A 1 12.11 -15.51 -16.63
N GLN A 2 12.70 -14.31 -16.76
CA GLN A 2 12.03 -13.01 -16.49
C GLN A 2 10.72 -12.76 -17.28
N ARG A 3 10.66 -13.17 -18.55
CA ARG A 3 9.50 -12.93 -19.43
C ARG A 3 8.23 -13.66 -18.97
N CYS A 4 8.36 -14.86 -18.39
CA CYS A 4 7.22 -15.62 -17.86
C CYS A 4 6.66 -14.98 -16.59
N SER A 5 7.53 -14.48 -15.70
CA SER A 5 7.13 -13.77 -14.47
C SER A 5 6.35 -12.50 -14.80
N ASN A 6 6.84 -11.68 -15.73
CA ASN A 6 6.15 -10.46 -16.19
C ASN A 6 4.78 -10.78 -16.84
N ARG A 7 4.64 -11.94 -17.48
CA ARG A 7 3.35 -12.38 -18.05
C ARG A 7 2.35 -12.75 -16.95
N MET A 8 2.80 -13.49 -15.93
CA MET A 8 1.97 -13.87 -14.79
C MET A 8 1.51 -12.64 -13.98
N GLN A 9 2.40 -11.67 -13.76
CA GLN A 9 2.07 -10.41 -13.08
C GLN A 9 0.93 -9.66 -13.79
N ARG A 10 1.01 -9.49 -15.12
CA ARG A 10 -0.05 -8.80 -15.89
C ARG A 10 -1.40 -9.50 -15.81
N ILE A 11 -1.42 -10.84 -15.83
CA ILE A 11 -2.66 -11.61 -15.69
C ILE A 11 -3.25 -11.42 -14.29
N GLN A 12 -2.41 -11.39 -13.26
CA GLN A 12 -2.86 -11.21 -11.88
C GLN A 12 -3.36 -9.78 -11.63
N GLU A 13 -2.70 -8.77 -12.17
CA GLU A 13 -3.16 -7.38 -12.16
C GLU A 13 -4.51 -7.23 -12.87
N PHE A 14 -4.68 -7.85 -14.04
CA PHE A 14 -5.94 -7.80 -14.79
C PHE A 14 -7.08 -8.51 -14.03
N ARG A 15 -6.83 -9.68 -13.44
CA ARG A 15 -7.80 -10.37 -12.59
C ARG A 15 -8.19 -9.52 -11.38
N ASN A 16 -7.22 -8.93 -10.69
CA ASN A 16 -7.48 -8.07 -9.55
C ASN A 16 -8.31 -6.83 -9.94
N LYS A 17 -8.06 -6.27 -11.13
CA LYS A 17 -8.83 -5.15 -11.69
C LYS A 17 -10.29 -5.49 -11.93
N LEU A 18 -10.58 -6.72 -12.37
CA LEU A 18 -11.95 -7.18 -12.64
C LEU A 18 -12.68 -7.65 -11.38
N SER A 19 -11.96 -8.22 -10.40
CA SER A 19 -12.57 -8.88 -9.25
C SER A 19 -12.69 -8.00 -8.00
N SER A 20 -11.92 -6.92 -7.86
CA SER A 20 -11.91 -6.12 -6.63
C SER A 20 -12.42 -4.70 -6.86
N PRO A 21 -13.46 -4.25 -6.13
CA PRO A 21 -13.91 -2.85 -6.14
C PRO A 21 -12.79 -1.86 -5.75
N MET A 22 -11.75 -2.31 -5.04
CA MET A 22 -10.59 -1.47 -4.72
C MET A 22 -9.81 -1.04 -5.97
N TYR A 23 -9.97 -1.72 -7.10
CA TYR A 23 -9.34 -1.32 -8.35
C TYR A 23 -10.12 -0.27 -9.15
N SER A 24 -11.39 -0.01 -8.83
CA SER A 24 -12.11 1.13 -9.43
C SER A 24 -11.88 2.44 -8.65
N LEU A 25 -11.37 2.34 -7.42
CA LEU A 25 -11.06 3.49 -6.60
C LEU A 25 -9.94 4.33 -7.23
N LEU A 26 -9.98 5.65 -7.09
CA LEU A 26 -8.89 6.53 -7.53
C LEU A 26 -7.66 6.39 -6.61
N PRO A 27 -6.41 6.51 -7.12
CA PRO A 27 -5.20 6.49 -6.30
C PRO A 27 -5.24 7.46 -5.11
N GLU A 28 -5.84 8.63 -5.29
CA GLU A 28 -5.97 9.69 -4.28
C GLU A 28 -6.93 9.32 -3.14
N LEU A 29 -7.95 8.52 -3.44
CA LEU A 29 -8.85 8.00 -2.41
C LEU A 29 -8.18 6.84 -1.67
N LEU A 30 -7.45 5.99 -2.39
CA LEU A 30 -6.70 4.89 -1.77
C LEU A 30 -5.61 5.42 -0.82
N SER A 31 -4.91 6.49 -1.21
CA SER A 31 -3.91 7.12 -0.33
C SER A 31 -4.53 7.73 0.92
N LYS A 32 -5.72 8.36 0.82
CA LYS A 32 -6.48 8.85 1.99
C LYS A 32 -6.86 7.70 2.92
N ILE A 33 -7.32 6.58 2.38
CA ILE A 33 -7.64 5.38 3.18
C ILE A 33 -6.40 4.88 3.92
N PHE A 34 -5.24 4.81 3.26
CA PHE A 34 -3.99 4.40 3.91
C PHE A 34 -3.59 5.34 5.05
N VAL A 35 -3.73 6.65 4.84
CA VAL A 35 -3.42 7.64 5.88
C VAL A 35 -4.35 7.50 7.08
N ILE A 36 -5.66 7.31 6.86
CA ILE A 36 -6.63 7.07 7.94
C ILE A 36 -6.28 5.79 8.68
N TYR A 37 -6.05 4.69 7.96
CA TYR A 37 -5.65 3.41 8.56
C TYR A 37 -4.42 3.53 9.45
N ALA A 38 -3.36 4.17 8.95
CA ALA A 38 -2.11 4.32 9.69
C ALA A 38 -2.25 5.25 10.90
N THR A 39 -3.09 6.29 10.80
CA THR A 39 -3.32 7.27 11.87
C THR A 39 -4.16 6.65 12.99
N ASP A 40 -5.30 6.04 12.65
CA ASP A 40 -6.22 5.44 13.64
C ASP A 40 -5.58 4.24 14.35
N GLY A 41 -4.71 3.48 13.67
CA GLY A 41 -3.97 2.38 14.27
C GLY A 41 -2.75 2.82 15.09
N HIS A 42 -2.43 4.12 15.17
CA HIS A 42 -1.15 4.63 15.70
C HIS A 42 0.09 3.93 15.10
N GLU A 43 -0.03 3.49 13.84
CA GLU A 43 0.99 2.68 13.16
C GLU A 43 1.99 3.51 12.35
N LEU A 44 1.74 4.81 12.21
CA LEU A 44 2.61 5.72 11.47
C LEU A 44 4.07 5.69 11.99
N PHE A 45 4.25 5.81 13.31
CA PHE A 45 5.57 5.90 13.94
C PHE A 45 6.37 4.60 13.93
N ASN A 46 5.69 3.46 14.05
CA ASN A 46 6.32 2.13 14.11
C ASN A 46 6.34 1.42 12.74
N MET A 47 5.91 2.10 11.67
CA MET A 47 5.88 1.59 10.30
C MET A 47 5.02 0.34 10.08
N ARG A 48 4.16 -0.06 11.03
CA ARG A 48 3.32 -1.28 10.88
C ARG A 48 2.33 -1.17 9.73
N TRP A 49 1.92 0.04 9.36
CA TRP A 49 1.04 0.30 8.22
C TRP A 49 1.64 -0.17 6.89
N THR A 50 2.96 -0.34 6.78
CA THR A 50 3.65 -0.81 5.57
C THR A 50 3.23 -2.21 5.14
N ARG A 51 2.55 -2.98 6.00
CA ARG A 51 1.91 -4.26 5.62
C ARG A 51 0.90 -4.10 4.48
N LEU A 52 0.30 -2.92 4.33
CA LEU A 52 -0.57 -2.60 3.19
C LEU A 52 0.17 -2.68 1.84
N LEU A 53 1.47 -2.40 1.81
CA LEU A 53 2.29 -2.46 0.60
C LEU A 53 2.44 -3.89 0.05
N LEU A 54 2.16 -4.90 0.88
CA LEU A 54 2.28 -6.32 0.51
C LEU A 54 1.02 -6.88 -0.16
N VAL A 55 -0.08 -6.12 -0.22
CA VAL A 55 -1.37 -6.60 -0.74
C VAL A 55 -1.32 -6.81 -2.25
N CYS A 56 -0.90 -5.79 -3.00
CA CYS A 56 -0.69 -5.90 -4.44
C CYS A 56 0.21 -4.76 -4.94
N ARG A 57 0.69 -4.87 -6.19
CA ARG A 57 1.56 -3.86 -6.81
C ARG A 57 0.95 -2.46 -6.79
N ARG A 58 -0.35 -2.34 -7.04
CA ARG A 58 -1.04 -1.05 -6.99
C ARG A 58 -1.00 -0.40 -5.60
N TRP A 59 -1.18 -1.20 -4.54
CA TRP A 59 -1.13 -0.69 -3.17
C TRP A 59 0.29 -0.28 -2.79
N TYR A 60 1.28 -1.05 -3.24
CA TYR A 60 2.68 -0.67 -3.15
C TYR A 60 2.94 0.68 -3.82
N ASP A 61 2.57 0.83 -5.09
CA ASP A 61 2.81 2.05 -5.87
C ASP A 61 2.17 3.27 -5.20
N VAL A 62 0.89 3.18 -4.78
CA VAL A 62 0.18 4.26 -4.10
C VAL A 62 0.77 4.58 -2.73
N GLY A 63 1.11 3.56 -1.92
CA GLY A 63 1.65 3.78 -0.58
C GLY A 63 3.04 4.41 -0.61
N VAL A 64 3.92 3.96 -1.52
CA VAL A 64 5.24 4.57 -1.72
C VAL A 64 5.12 5.99 -2.28
N SER A 65 4.16 6.25 -3.17
CA SER A 65 3.93 7.58 -3.75
C SER A 65 3.14 8.54 -2.86
N THR A 66 2.90 8.22 -1.59
CA THR A 66 2.12 9.06 -0.65
C THR A 66 3.03 9.62 0.46
N PRO A 67 3.65 10.81 0.28
CA PRO A 67 4.64 11.36 1.21
C PRO A 67 4.17 11.48 2.66
N LYS A 68 2.87 11.75 2.86
CA LYS A 68 2.29 11.91 4.20
C LYS A 68 2.42 10.65 5.07
N LEU A 69 2.40 9.46 4.47
CA LEU A 69 2.59 8.19 5.19
C LEU A 69 4.02 8.04 5.73
N TRP A 70 4.99 8.69 5.08
CA TRP A 70 6.41 8.62 5.40
C TRP A 70 6.89 9.81 6.25
N SER A 71 6.01 10.75 6.59
CA SER A 71 6.37 11.95 7.35
C SER A 71 6.51 11.72 8.86
N TYR A 72 6.18 10.51 9.34
CA TYR A 72 6.03 10.20 10.76
C TYR A 72 6.83 8.97 11.16
N ILE A 73 8.11 8.90 10.82
CA ILE A 73 8.95 7.71 11.08
C ILE A 73 9.72 7.94 12.38
N SER A 74 9.50 7.11 13.40
CA SER A 74 10.33 7.08 14.61
C SER A 74 11.20 5.84 14.59
N LEU A 75 12.53 6.02 14.61
CA LEU A 75 13.48 4.91 14.77
C LEU A 75 13.61 4.46 16.23
N LEU A 76 13.16 5.31 17.14
CA LEU A 76 13.00 4.99 18.54
C LEU A 76 11.59 4.43 18.69
N ASP A 77 11.46 3.13 18.95
CA ASP A 77 10.19 2.58 19.38
C ASP A 77 9.87 3.24 20.74
N PRO A 78 8.79 4.03 20.88
CA PRO A 78 8.42 4.61 22.16
C PRO A 78 7.79 3.57 23.10
N SER A 79 7.88 2.28 22.78
CA SER A 79 7.46 1.20 23.66
C SER A 79 8.39 1.14 24.89
N PRO A 80 7.85 1.13 26.12
CA PRO A 80 8.61 0.89 27.34
C PRO A 80 9.05 -0.58 27.47
#